data_AF-A0A1B6AGL6-F1
#
_entry.id   AF-A0A1B6AGL6-F1
#
_cell.length_a   1.000
_cell.length_b   1.000
_cell.length_c   1.000
_cell.angle_alpha   90.00
_cell.angle_beta   90.00
_cell.angle_gamma   90.00
#
_symmetry.space_group_name_H-M   'P 1'
#
loop_
_entity.id
_entity.type
_entity.pdbx_description
1 polymer ?
#
loop_
_entity_poly.entity_id
_entity_poly.type
_entity_poly.pdbx_seq_one_letter_code
_entity_poly.pdbx_strand_id
1 'polypeptide(L)'
;MHFGSVPAVGVDALASGDFLLDVREDDEWEAGHAEGALHIPMSEFVGRYGELTEKAPDGGKVYVLCRVGGRSAQVVQYLLQQGVDAVNVAGGMQAWEAAGRPVSDGKGGTGTII
;
A
#
# COMPACT_ATOMS: atom_id res chain seq x y z
N MET A 1 -19.68 -5.37 -8.22
CA MET A 1 -18.79 -6.17 -7.36
C MET A 1 -18.92 -5.59 -5.95
N HIS A 2 -19.64 -6.27 -5.06
CA HIS A 2 -19.80 -5.82 -3.69
C HIS A 2 -18.64 -6.44 -2.90
N PHE A 3 -17.51 -5.74 -2.85
CA PHE A 3 -16.47 -6.08 -1.90
C PHE A 3 -17.08 -5.83 -0.53
N GLY A 4 -17.39 -6.90 0.21
CA GLY A 4 -17.79 -6.80 1.61
C GLY A 4 -16.82 -5.82 2.28
N SER A 5 -17.37 -4.85 2.99
CA SER A 5 -16.68 -3.64 3.46
C SER A 5 -15.27 -3.93 3.98
N VAL A 6 -14.26 -3.80 3.11
CA VAL A 6 -12.86 -3.86 3.53
C VAL A 6 -12.65 -2.73 4.53
N PRO A 7 -11.94 -2.97 5.64
CA PRO A 7 -11.44 -1.88 6.47
C PRO A 7 -10.69 -0.89 5.59
N ALA A 8 -11.05 0.38 5.69
CA ALA A 8 -10.42 1.45 4.93
C ALA A 8 -10.18 2.67 5.81
N VAL A 9 -9.07 3.36 5.58
CA VAL A 9 -8.72 4.62 6.25
C VAL A 9 -8.31 5.66 5.20
N GLY A 10 -8.55 6.94 5.49
CA GLY A 10 -8.00 8.02 4.68
C GLY A 10 -6.49 8.16 4.88
N VAL A 11 -5.81 8.76 3.90
CA VAL A 11 -4.37 9.05 4.00
C VAL A 11 -4.05 10.00 5.16
N ASP A 12 -5.00 10.80 5.63
CA ASP A 12 -4.88 11.71 6.77
C ASP A 12 -4.72 10.98 8.11
N ALA A 13 -5.22 9.74 8.21
CA ALA A 13 -5.12 8.93 9.42
C ALA A 13 -3.75 8.23 9.59
N LEU A 14 -2.90 8.25 8.55
CA LEU A 14 -1.59 7.58 8.56
C LEU A 14 -0.54 8.43 9.28
N ALA A 15 0.18 7.81 10.21
CA ALA A 15 1.33 8.38 10.91
C ALA A 15 2.64 8.09 10.17
N SER A 16 3.65 8.94 10.41
CA SER A 16 5.02 8.67 9.97
C SER A 16 5.55 7.42 10.69
N GLY A 17 5.89 6.37 9.94
CA GLY A 17 6.37 5.10 10.47
C GLY A 17 5.33 3.96 10.46
N ASP A 18 4.09 4.24 10.04
CA ASP A 18 3.13 3.18 9.73
C ASP A 18 3.67 2.27 8.62
N PHE A 19 3.43 0.97 8.74
CA PHE A 19 3.87 0.00 7.74
C PHE A 19 2.97 0.08 6.49
N LEU A 20 3.53 0.62 5.40
CA LEU A 20 2.84 0.79 4.13
C LEU A 20 3.26 -0.30 3.15
N LEU A 21 2.28 -0.92 2.49
CA LEU A 21 2.46 -1.86 1.39
C LEU A 21 1.90 -1.24 0.11
N ASP A 22 2.77 -0.97 -0.85
CA ASP A 22 2.39 -0.56 -2.21
C ASP A 22 2.28 -1.80 -3.11
N VAL A 23 1.09 -2.02 -3.67
CA VAL A 23 0.80 -3.15 -4.56
C VAL A 23 0.63 -2.75 -6.02
N ARG A 24 1.09 -1.55 -6.39
CA ARG A 24 1.19 -1.13 -7.79
C ARG A 24 2.28 -1.90 -8.51
N GLU A 25 2.24 -1.90 -9.85
CA GLU A 25 3.27 -2.55 -10.64
C GLU A 25 4.57 -1.73 -10.64
N ASP A 26 5.67 -2.34 -11.10
CA ASP A 26 7.03 -1.77 -11.03
C ASP A 26 7.13 -0.38 -11.67
N ASP A 27 6.47 -0.15 -12.81
CA ASP A 27 6.52 1.13 -13.54
C ASP A 27 5.91 2.27 -12.73
N GLU A 28 4.78 2.01 -12.05
CA GLU A 28 4.12 2.97 -11.17
C GLU A 28 4.95 3.24 -9.90
N TRP A 29 5.64 2.22 -9.38
CA TRP A 29 6.52 2.32 -8.22
C TRP A 29 7.77 3.14 -8.53
N GLU A 30 8.46 2.83 -9.63
CA GLU A 30 9.67 3.53 -10.07
C GLU A 30 9.41 4.99 -10.41
N ALA A 31 8.22 5.32 -10.92
CA ALA A 31 7.84 6.70 -11.19
C ALA A 31 7.70 7.52 -9.91
N GLY A 32 7.14 6.94 -8.84
CA GLY A 32 6.99 7.61 -7.56
C GLY A 32 6.11 6.85 -6.58
N HIS A 33 6.54 6.76 -5.32
CA HIS A 33 5.87 6.03 -4.25
C HIS A 33 6.01 6.71 -2.89
N ALA A 34 5.25 6.23 -1.90
CA ALA A 34 5.36 6.68 -0.51
C ALA A 34 6.70 6.25 0.10
N GLU A 35 7.46 7.18 0.67
CA GLU A 35 8.76 6.89 1.28
C GLU A 35 8.63 5.88 2.42
N GLY A 36 9.50 4.85 2.41
CA GLY A 36 9.51 3.79 3.42
C GLY A 36 8.45 2.71 3.23
N ALA A 37 7.64 2.77 2.17
CA ALA A 37 6.72 1.68 1.83
C ALA A 37 7.49 0.43 1.38
N LEU A 38 6.91 -0.75 1.66
CA LEU A 38 7.30 -2.01 1.05
C LEU A 38 6.59 -2.14 -0.30
N HIS A 39 7.32 -2.54 -1.33
CA HIS A 39 6.76 -2.76 -2.66
C HIS A 39 6.65 -4.24 -2.99
N ILE A 40 5.42 -4.70 -3.22
CA ILE A 40 5.13 -6.03 -3.74
C ILE A 40 4.03 -5.90 -4.80
N PRO A 41 4.35 -6.00 -6.10
CA PRO A 41 3.38 -5.91 -7.17
C PRO A 41 2.21 -6.87 -6.97
N MET A 42 1.00 -6.44 -7.33
CA MET A 42 -0.19 -7.28 -7.21
C MET A 42 -0.03 -8.60 -8.00
N SER A 43 0.64 -8.54 -9.14
CA SER A 43 0.96 -9.70 -9.99
C SER A 43 1.84 -10.74 -9.28
N GLU A 44 2.70 -10.33 -8.36
CA GLU A 44 3.64 -11.19 -7.63
C GLU A 44 3.22 -11.49 -6.18
N PHE A 45 2.18 -10.82 -5.70
CA PHE A 45 1.83 -10.74 -4.29
C PHE A 45 1.73 -12.10 -3.58
N VAL A 46 1.06 -13.07 -4.21
CA VAL A 46 0.89 -14.41 -3.62
C VAL A 46 2.22 -15.15 -3.50
N GLY A 47 3.11 -15.01 -4.49
CA GLY A 47 4.43 -15.64 -4.46
C GLY A 47 5.38 -14.97 -3.46
N ARG A 48 5.20 -13.68 -3.24
CA ARG A 48 6.02 -12.85 -2.32
C ARG A 48 5.35 -12.62 -0.96
N TYR A 49 4.29 -13.36 -0.64
CA TYR A 49 3.60 -13.24 0.66
C TYR A 49 4.54 -13.45 1.86
N GLY A 50 5.54 -14.34 1.72
CA GLY A 50 6.56 -14.55 2.75
C GLY A 50 7.35 -13.27 3.07
N GLU A 51 7.70 -12.48 2.06
CA GLU A 51 8.43 -11.21 2.23
C GLU A 51 7.61 -10.22 3.05
N LEU A 52 6.30 -10.13 2.79
CA LEU A 52 5.40 -9.31 3.59
C LEU A 52 5.44 -9.75 5.06
N THR A 53 5.33 -11.05 5.34
CA THR A 53 5.30 -11.55 6.72
C THR A 53 6.63 -11.37 7.46
N GLU A 54 7.76 -11.34 6.75
CA GLU A 54 9.07 -11.08 7.34
C GLU A 54 9.30 -9.58 7.65
N LYS A 55 8.70 -8.70 6.85
CA LYS A 55 8.88 -7.24 6.97
C LYS A 55 7.81 -6.57 7.82
N ALA A 56 6.60 -7.12 7.83
CA ALA A 56 5.49 -6.57 8.59
C ALA A 56 5.78 -6.65 10.10
N PRO A 57 5.41 -5.61 10.86
CA PRO A 57 5.58 -5.63 12.31
C PRO A 57 4.75 -6.76 12.94
N ASP A 58 5.35 -7.49 13.89
CA ASP A 58 4.66 -8.53 14.66
C ASP A 58 3.42 -7.96 15.36
N GLY A 59 2.24 -8.42 14.96
CA GLY A 59 0.96 -7.95 15.49
C GLY A 59 0.61 -6.49 15.14
N GLY A 60 1.35 -5.86 14.23
CA GLY A 60 1.05 -4.53 13.73
C GLY A 60 0.15 -4.53 12.51
N LYS A 61 -0.41 -3.36 12.22
CA LYS A 61 -1.35 -3.15 11.11
C LYS A 61 -0.62 -2.89 9.80
N VAL A 62 -1.05 -3.56 8.74
CA VAL A 62 -0.55 -3.39 7.37
C VAL A 62 -1.46 -2.45 6.60
N TYR A 63 -0.96 -1.28 6.22
CA TYR A 63 -1.69 -0.32 5.40
C TYR A 63 -1.38 -0.55 3.93
N VAL A 64 -2.37 -1.04 3.17
CA VAL A 64 -2.18 -1.41 1.78
C VAL A 64 -2.71 -0.31 0.88
N LEU A 65 -1.89 0.12 -0.08
CA LEU A 65 -2.26 1.14 -1.05
C LEU A 65 -1.98 0.68 -2.48
N CYS A 66 -2.72 1.26 -3.41
CA CYS A 66 -2.41 1.20 -4.82
C CYS A 66 -2.57 2.59 -5.42
N ARG A 67 -2.92 2.72 -6.70
CA ARG A 67 -3.18 4.04 -7.31
C ARG A 67 -4.41 4.75 -6.73
N VAL A 68 -5.55 4.05 -6.62
CA VAL A 68 -6.86 4.64 -6.23
C VAL A 68 -7.62 3.86 -5.15
N GLY A 69 -7.10 2.71 -4.70
CA GLY A 69 -7.72 1.89 -3.65
C GLY A 69 -8.39 0.58 -4.11
N GLY A 70 -8.45 0.31 -5.43
CA GLY A 70 -9.10 -0.89 -5.98
C GLY A 70 -8.29 -2.17 -5.79
N ARG A 71 -7.06 -2.23 -6.34
CA ARG A 71 -6.14 -3.37 -6.19
C ARG A 71 -5.82 -3.67 -4.73
N SER A 72 -5.57 -2.63 -3.94
CA SER A 72 -5.26 -2.75 -2.52
C SER A 72 -6.44 -3.30 -1.72
N ALA A 73 -7.69 -2.99 -2.05
CA ALA A 73 -8.85 -3.63 -1.42
C ALA A 73 -8.87 -5.16 -1.64
N GLN A 74 -8.47 -5.64 -2.81
CA GLN A 74 -8.39 -7.09 -3.08
C GLN A 74 -7.28 -7.75 -2.25
N VAL A 75 -6.12 -7.09 -2.13
CA VAL A 75 -5.01 -7.56 -1.30
C VAL A 75 -5.36 -7.54 0.19
N VAL A 76 -6.06 -6.52 0.67
CA VAL A 76 -6.57 -6.45 2.06
C VAL A 76 -7.52 -7.59 2.35
N GLN A 77 -8.46 -7.90 1.45
CA GLN A 77 -9.34 -9.06 1.63
C GLN A 77 -8.56 -10.37 1.76
N TYR A 78 -7.56 -10.57 0.90
CA TYR A 78 -6.70 -11.74 0.98
C TYR A 78 -5.94 -11.81 2.31
N LEU A 79 -5.36 -10.68 2.74
CA LEU A 79 -4.60 -10.60 3.99
C LEU A 79 -5.44 -10.92 5.22
N LEU A 80 -6.66 -10.37 5.29
CA LEU A 80 -7.61 -10.64 6.37
C LEU A 80 -7.98 -12.13 6.42
N GLN A 81 -8.09 -12.80 5.26
CA GLN A 81 -8.32 -14.25 5.20
C GLN A 81 -7.13 -15.08 5.72
N GLN A 82 -5.91 -14.55 5.65
CA GLN A 82 -4.72 -15.15 6.24
C GLN A 82 -4.51 -14.79 7.72
N GLY A 83 -5.40 -13.98 8.31
CA GLY A 83 -5.30 -13.53 9.70
C GLY A 83 -4.37 -12.34 9.92
N VAL A 84 -3.95 -11.65 8.85
CA VAL A 84 -3.15 -10.42 8.94
C VAL A 84 -4.07 -9.22 9.14
N ASP A 85 -3.77 -8.36 10.12
CA ASP A 85 -4.50 -7.09 10.31
C ASP A 85 -4.11 -6.12 9.19
N ALA A 86 -4.96 -6.02 8.16
CA ALA A 86 -4.73 -5.20 6.99
C ALA A 86 -5.87 -4.20 6.77
N VAL A 87 -5.50 -3.00 6.34
CA VAL A 87 -6.44 -1.91 6.07
C VAL A 87 -6.10 -1.25 4.74
N ASN A 88 -7.13 -0.95 3.95
CA ASN A 88 -6.99 -0.27 2.67
C ASN A 88 -6.79 1.24 2.88
N VAL A 89 -5.78 1.81 2.23
CA VAL A 89 -5.63 3.27 2.15
C VAL A 89 -6.56 3.81 1.06
N ALA A 90 -7.64 4.45 1.48
CA ALA A 90 -8.65 4.99 0.59
C ALA A 90 -8.07 6.09 -0.31
N GLY A 91 -8.33 5.99 -1.62
CA GLY A 91 -7.80 6.92 -2.63
C GLY A 91 -6.33 6.68 -3.01
N GLY A 92 -5.63 5.75 -2.35
CA GLY A 92 -4.29 5.31 -2.75
C GLY A 92 -3.26 6.45 -2.89
N MET A 93 -2.32 6.28 -3.82
CA MET A 93 -1.30 7.28 -4.12
C MET A 93 -1.85 8.59 -4.67
N GLN A 94 -3.02 8.60 -5.32
CA GLN A 94 -3.65 9.86 -5.72
C GLN A 94 -4.05 10.71 -4.51
N ALA A 95 -4.66 10.09 -3.50
CA ALA A 95 -4.97 10.79 -2.26
C ALA A 95 -3.69 11.17 -1.50
N TRP A 96 -2.65 10.34 -1.55
CA TRP A 96 -1.35 10.63 -0.93
C TRP A 96 -0.73 11.92 -1.50
N GLU A 97 -0.66 12.02 -2.83
CA GLU A 97 -0.16 13.20 -3.53
C GLU A 97 -1.05 14.42 -3.28
N ALA A 98 -2.38 14.26 -3.35
CA ALA A 98 -3.32 15.36 -3.08
C ALA A 98 -3.23 15.88 -1.64
N ALA A 99 -2.82 15.05 -0.69
CA ALA A 99 -2.55 15.44 0.70
C ALA A 99 -1.18 16.13 0.88
N GLY A 100 -0.39 16.29 -0.19
CA GLY A 100 0.94 16.91 -0.14
C GLY A 100 1.98 16.07 0.61
N ARG A 101 1.76 14.76 0.73
CA ARG A 101 2.69 13.86 1.41
C ARG A 101 3.93 13.61 0.52
N PRO A 102 5.11 13.32 1.11
CA PRO A 102 6.32 13.09 0.34
C PRO A 102 6.20 11.92 -0.64
N VAL A 103 6.67 12.11 -1.87
CA VAL A 103 6.73 11.08 -2.91
C VAL A 103 8.18 10.93 -3.37
N SER A 104 8.69 9.71 -3.31
CA SER A 104 10.07 9.36 -3.68
C SER A 104 10.09 8.52 -4.94
N ASP A 105 11.10 8.71 -5.79
CA ASP A 105 11.41 7.87 -6.96
C ASP A 105 12.40 6.73 -6.63
N GLY A 106 12.76 6.57 -5.35
CA GLY A 106 13.76 5.60 -4.89
C GLY A 106 15.22 5.99 -5.20
N LYS A 107 15.46 7.10 -5.90
CA LYS A 107 16.78 7.62 -6.30
C LYS A 107 17.12 8.94 -5.60
N GLY A 108 16.28 9.38 -4.67
CA GLY A 108 16.43 10.63 -3.92
C GLY A 108 15.86 11.86 -4.65
N GLY A 109 15.11 11.64 -5.74
CA GLY A 109 14.36 12.68 -6.44
C GLY A 109 12.90 12.73 -6.01
N THR A 110 12.20 13.77 -6.49
CA THR A 110 10.75 13.89 -6.34
C THR A 110 10.08 12.95 -7.34
N GLY A 111 9.42 11.90 -6.84
CA GLY A 111 8.64 10.99 -7.69
C GLY A 111 7.33 11.62 -8.17
N THR A 112 6.72 11.01 -9.17
CA THR A 112 5.41 11.39 -9.73
C THR A 112 4.45 10.21 -9.70
N ILE A 113 3.16 10.47 -9.44
CA ILE A 113 2.13 9.43 -9.44
C ILE A 113 1.55 9.28 -10.85
N ILE A 114 1.81 8.15 -11.51
CA ILE A 114 1.37 7.86 -12.89
C ILE A 114 0.24 6.86 -13.01
#